data_AF-A0A8T5NXD7-F1
#
_entry.id   AF-A0A8T5NXD7-F1
#
_cell.length_a   1.000
_cell.length_b   1.000
_cell.length_c   1.000
_cell.angle_alpha   90.00
_cell.angle_beta   90.00
_cell.angle_gamma   90.00
#
_symmetry.space_group_name_H-M   'P 1'
#
loop_
_entity.id
_entity.type
_entity.pdbx_description
1 polymer ?
#
loop_
_entity_poly.entity_id
_entity_poly.type
_entity_poly.pdbx_seq_one_letter_code
_entity_poly.pdbx_strand_id
1 'polypeptide(L)' 'MNKNLFWIFGSLQAVTLGFIVFFLLGSLGLDSRIVLSVLFPLFTLIVEYMIYSK' A
#
# COMPACT_ATOMS: atom_id res chain seq x y z
N MET A 1 9.15 -13.66 -11.00
CA MET A 1 7.85 -13.93 -10.35
C MET A 1 6.75 -13.91 -11.41
N ASN A 2 5.69 -14.72 -11.29
CA ASN A 2 4.57 -14.62 -12.23
C ASN A 2 3.90 -13.24 -12.05
N LYS A 3 3.84 -12.42 -13.10
CA LYS A 3 3.27 -11.07 -13.06
C LYS A 3 1.85 -11.06 -12.49
N ASN A 4 1.06 -12.10 -12.77
CA ASN A 4 -0.29 -12.22 -12.22
C ASN A 4 -0.28 -12.44 -10.71
N LEU A 5 0.64 -13.25 -10.18
CA LEU A 5 0.78 -13.44 -8.74
C LEU A 5 1.26 -12.16 -8.04
N PHE A 6 2.18 -11.41 -8.65
CA PHE A 6 2.59 -10.10 -8.13
C PHE A 6 1.41 -9.15 -7.97
N TRP A 7 0.58 -8.99 -9.03
CA TRP A 7 -0.55 -8.07 -8.96
C TRP A 7 -1.60 -8.50 -7.92
N ILE A 8 -1.87 -9.80 -7.79
CA ILE A 8 -2.83 -10.32 -6.79
C ILE A 8 -2.30 -10.06 -5.38
N PHE A 9 -1.09 -10.55 -5.06
CA PHE A 9 -0.56 -10.44 -3.69
C PHE A 9 -0.13 -9.02 -3.34
N GLY A 10 0.46 -8.29 -4.27
CA GLY A 10 0.86 -6.89 -4.08
C GLY A 10 -0.34 -5.98 -3.84
N SER A 11 -1.44 -6.15 -4.59
CA SER A 11 -2.66 -5.37 -4.34
C SER A 11 -3.30 -5.73 -3.00
N LEU A 12 -3.35 -7.02 -2.65
CA LEU A 12 -3.88 -7.47 -1.37
C LEU A 12 -3.04 -6.92 -0.18
N GLN A 13 -1.73 -6.95 -0.31
CA GLN A 13 -0.79 -6.36 0.65
C GLN A 13 -1.00 -4.85 0.76
N ALA A 14 -1.06 -4.12 -0.35
CA ALA A 14 -1.25 -2.67 -0.37
C ALA A 14 -2.57 -2.26 0.31
N VAL A 15 -3.68 -2.95 0.02
CA VAL A 15 -4.98 -2.69 0.65
C VAL A 15 -4.92 -2.97 2.16
N THR A 16 -4.42 -4.13 2.56
CA THR A 16 -4.30 -4.51 3.98
C THR A 16 -3.47 -3.50 4.75
N LEU A 17 -2.35 -3.09 4.15
CA LEU A 17 -1.41 -2.17 4.77
C LEU A 17 -1.98 -0.75 4.84
N GLY A 18 -2.78 -0.33 3.86
CA GLY A 18 -3.55 0.91 3.92
C GLY A 18 -4.54 0.94 5.09
N PHE A 19 -5.29 -0.14 5.31
CA PHE A 19 -6.17 -0.24 6.49
C PHE A 19 -5.37 -0.16 7.81
N ILE A 20 -4.26 -0.88 7.92
CA ILE A 20 -3.41 -0.84 9.12
C ILE A 20 -2.93 0.59 9.39
N VAL A 21 -2.41 1.28 8.38
CA VAL A 21 -1.95 2.67 8.49
C VAL A 21 -3.11 3.60 8.88
N PHE A 22 -4.28 3.44 8.25
CA PHE A 22 -5.46 4.24 8.58
C PHE A 22 -5.87 4.12 10.05
N PHE A 23 -5.88 2.91 10.62
CA PHE A 23 -6.23 2.72 12.02
C PHE A 23 -5.11 3.19 12.98
N LEU A 24 -3.84 2.97 12.64
CA LEU A 24 -2.70 3.44 13.43
C LEU A 24 -2.67 4.96 13.57
N LEU A 25 -3.02 5.67 12.51
CA LEU A 25 -3.05 7.13 12.46
C LEU A 25 -4.36 7.72 13.03
N GLY A 26 -5.04 7.00 13.92
CA GLY A 26 -6.36 7.34 14.45
C GLY A 26 -6.48 8.74 15.08
N SER A 27 -5.37 9.29 15.60
CA SER A 27 -5.29 10.63 16.22
C SER A 27 -5.06 11.79 15.23
N LEU A 28 -4.76 11.50 13.96
CA LEU A 28 -4.59 12.53 12.92
C LEU A 28 -5.94 12.97 12.34
N GLY A 29 -5.95 14.18 11.77
CA GLY A 29 -7.08 14.66 10.99
C GLY A 29 -7.45 13.69 9.88
N LEU A 30 -8.75 13.51 9.64
CA LEU A 30 -9.29 12.50 8.72
C LEU A 30 -8.67 12.60 7.32
N ASP A 31 -8.50 13.82 6.81
CA ASP A 31 -7.90 14.05 5.49
C ASP A 31 -6.45 13.56 5.42
N SER A 32 -5.63 13.91 6.42
CA SER A 32 -4.24 13.46 6.51
C SER A 32 -4.16 11.94 6.67
N ARG A 33 -5.08 11.36 7.43
CA ARG A 33 -5.16 9.92 7.65
C ARG A 33 -5.44 9.16 6.36
N ILE A 34 -6.40 9.63 5.57
CA ILE A 34 -6.74 9.05 4.27
C ILE A 34 -5.54 9.16 3.33
N VAL A 35 -4.98 10.36 3.18
CA VAL A 35 -3.85 10.61 2.29
C VAL A 35 -2.67 9.69 2.62
N LEU A 36 -2.28 9.61 3.89
CA LEU A 36 -1.16 8.77 4.32
C LEU A 36 -1.46 7.27 4.19
N SER A 37 -2.68 6.84 4.52
CA SER A 37 -3.11 5.44 4.37
C SER A 37 -3.17 4.96 2.93
N VAL A 38 -3.30 5.87 1.97
CA VAL A 38 -3.34 5.55 0.53
C VAL A 38 -1.95 5.68 -0.09
N LEU A 39 -1.24 6.79 0.17
CA LEU A 39 0.07 7.06 -0.42
C LEU A 39 1.13 6.04 0.04
N PHE A 40 1.17 5.71 1.33
CA PHE A 40 2.18 4.81 1.86
C PHE A 40 2.18 3.42 1.20
N PRO A 41 1.04 2.69 1.15
CA PRO A 41 1.01 1.40 0.46
C PRO A 41 1.16 1.52 -1.06
N LEU A 42 0.70 2.62 -1.70
CA LEU A 42 0.91 2.85 -3.13
C LEU A 42 2.39 2.99 -3.48
N PHE A 43 3.14 3.82 -2.75
CA PHE A 43 4.58 3.96 -2.96
C PHE A 43 5.31 2.64 -2.73
N THR A 44 4.92 1.90 -1.69
CA THR A 44 5.47 0.57 -1.41
C THR A 44 5.25 -0.38 -2.59
N LEU A 45 4.02 -0.45 -3.11
CA LEU A 45 3.67 -1.30 -4.26
C LEU A 45 4.45 -0.93 -5.53
N ILE A 46 4.63 0.37 -5.78
CA ILE A 46 5.41 0.87 -6.94
C ILE A 46 6.88 0.48 -6.81
N VAL A 47 7.49 0.68 -5.63
CA VAL A 47 8.88 0.27 -5.39
C VAL A 47 9.04 -1.23 -5.56
N GLU A 48 8.12 -2.00 -5.00
CA GLU A 48 8.11 -3.45 -5.10
C GLU A 48 7.99 -3.92 -6.56
N TYR A 49 7.13 -3.26 -7.34
CA TYR A 49 7.02 -3.50 -8.78
C TYR A 49 8.33 -3.19 -9.51
N MET A 50 9.00 -2.07 -9.20
CA MET A 50 10.29 -1.73 -9.82
C MET A 50 11.40 -2.75 -9.50
N ILE A 51 11.41 -3.30 -8.28
CA ILE A 51 12.39 -4.32 -7.87
C ILE A 51 12.13 -5.64 -8.58
N TYR A 52 10.87 -6.09 -8.63
CA TYR A 52 10.51 -7.41 -9.18
C TYR A 52 10.21 -7.43 -10.69
N SER A 53 10.08 -6.27 -11.31
CA SER A 53 9.95 -6.12 -12.77
C SER A 53 11.30 -6.01 -13.49
N LYS A 54 12.41 -6.00 -12.74
CA LYS A 54 13.77 -6.14 -13.25
C LYS A 54 14.13 -7.61 -13.45
#